data_AF-A0A4Y7SE25-F1
#
_entry.id   AF-A0A4Y7SE25-F1
#
_cell.length_a   1.000
_cell.length_b   1.000
_cell.length_c   1.000
_cell.angle_alpha   90.00
_cell.angle_beta   90.00
_cell.angle_gamma   90.00
#
_symmetry.space_group_name_H-M   'P 1'
#
loop_
_entity.id
_entity.type
_entity.pdbx_description
1 polymer ?
#
loop_
_entity_poly.entity_id
_entity_poly.type
_entity_poly.pdbx_seq_one_letter_code
_entity_poly.pdbx_strand_id
1 'polypeptide(L)'
;MESLSPFAHRFNTNYVPNPLEIESIKGLIDKRQVAVDSVDDELRALNQQRQALVAKKQIHVEYISNHRKLISPVRRLHPDILLSIFLLLVSTTPPSGQTLPPAVSISHICRQWRDLALLNPLVWAHIDITIP
;
A
#
# COMPACT_ATOMS: atom_id res chain seq x y z
N MET A 1 -8.60 -37.40 -0.68
CA MET A 1 -10.04 -37.62 -0.94
C MET A 1 -10.77 -37.33 0.35
N GLU A 2 -11.52 -36.23 0.45
CA GLU A 2 -12.32 -35.94 1.63
C GLU A 2 -13.43 -36.98 1.74
N SER A 3 -13.42 -37.77 2.82
CA SER A 3 -14.50 -38.72 3.09
C SER A 3 -15.80 -37.96 3.37
N LEU A 4 -16.79 -38.16 2.51
CA LEU A 4 -18.15 -37.63 2.67
C LEU A 4 -18.76 -38.10 4.01
N SER A 5 -19.54 -37.23 4.66
CA SER A 5 -20.22 -37.57 5.90
C SER A 5 -21.25 -38.70 5.67
N PRO A 6 -21.34 -39.71 6.56
CA PRO A 6 -22.40 -40.72 6.47
C PRO A 6 -23.81 -40.11 6.59
N PHE A 7 -23.93 -38.92 7.17
CA PHE A 7 -25.18 -38.17 7.29
C PHE A 7 -25.45 -37.21 6.12
N ALA A 8 -24.64 -37.21 5.06
CA ALA A 8 -24.76 -36.23 3.97
C ALA A 8 -26.16 -36.18 3.34
N HIS A 9 -26.82 -37.34 3.22
CA HIS A 9 -28.18 -37.47 2.69
C HIS A 9 -29.27 -36.83 3.58
N ARG A 10 -28.95 -36.45 4.83
CA ARG A 10 -29.86 -35.79 5.78
C ARG A 10 -29.60 -34.29 5.92
N PHE A 11 -28.55 -33.76 5.29
CA PHE A 11 -28.26 -32.33 5.33
C PHE A 11 -29.38 -31.52 4.66
N ASN A 12 -29.70 -30.36 5.22
CA ASN A 12 -30.79 -29.48 4.75
C ASN A 12 -32.19 -30.12 4.77
N THR A 13 -32.42 -31.07 5.68
CA THR A 13 -33.74 -31.68 5.93
C THR A 13 -34.20 -31.42 7.35
N ASN A 14 -35.50 -31.60 7.63
CA ASN A 14 -36.08 -31.53 8.98
C ASN A 14 -35.86 -32.82 9.81
N TYR A 15 -34.86 -33.63 9.44
CA TYR A 15 -34.57 -34.90 10.11
C TYR A 15 -34.06 -34.66 11.53
N VAL A 16 -34.61 -35.39 12.50
CA VAL A 16 -34.21 -35.35 13.92
C VAL A 16 -33.40 -36.61 14.23
N PRO A 17 -32.09 -36.50 14.54
CA PRO A 17 -31.26 -37.66 14.88
C PRO A 17 -31.66 -38.24 16.24
N ASN A 18 -31.53 -39.56 16.38
CA ASN A 18 -31.71 -40.23 17.66
C ASN A 18 -30.47 -40.06 18.57
N PRO A 19 -30.55 -40.40 19.88
CA PRO A 19 -29.45 -40.17 20.82
C PRO A 19 -28.09 -40.80 20.43
N LEU A 20 -28.09 -41.98 19.81
CA LEU A 20 -26.86 -42.64 19.35
C LEU A 20 -26.27 -41.95 18.10
N GLU A 21 -27.14 -41.47 17.21
CA GLU A 21 -26.73 -40.68 16.05
C GLU A 21 -26.16 -39.33 16.49
N ILE A 22 -26.75 -38.67 17.49
CA ILE A 22 -26.23 -37.44 18.07
C ILE A 22 -24.79 -37.64 18.56
N GLU A 23 -24.54 -38.71 19.31
CA GLU A 23 -23.19 -39.00 19.81
C GLU A 23 -22.20 -39.29 18.68
N SER A 24 -22.65 -40.03 17.66
CA SER A 24 -21.85 -40.30 16.47
C SER A 24 -21.53 -39.01 15.69
N ILE A 25 -22.49 -38.10 15.55
CA ILE A 25 -22.32 -36.80 14.89
C ILE A 25 -21.34 -35.93 15.67
N LYS A 26 -21.44 -35.87 17.01
CA LYS A 26 -20.48 -35.14 17.86
C LYS A 26 -19.06 -35.64 17.64
N GLY A 27 -18.84 -36.96 17.67
CA GLY A 27 -17.50 -37.52 17.43
C GLY A 27 -16.96 -37.19 16.02
N LEU A 28 -17.82 -37.12 15.01
CA LEU A 28 -17.43 -36.67 13.67
C LEU A 28 -17.06 -35.18 13.65
N ILE A 29 -17.80 -34.34 14.37
CA ILE A 29 -17.52 -32.91 14.52
C ILE A 29 -16.18 -32.73 15.24
N ASP A 30 -15.96 -33.37 16.38
CA ASP A 30 -14.73 -33.26 17.17
C ASP A 30 -13.51 -33.65 16.34
N LYS A 31 -13.59 -34.74 15.58
CA LYS A 31 -12.52 -35.16 14.67
C LYS A 31 -12.22 -34.11 13.61
N ARG A 32 -13.24 -33.45 13.06
CA ARG A 32 -13.05 -32.38 12.07
C ARG A 32 -12.55 -31.09 12.73
N GLN A 33 -12.96 -30.80 13.95
CA GLN A 33 -12.49 -29.64 14.70
C GLN A 33 -10.98 -29.74 14.95
N VAL A 34 -10.47 -30.91 15.34
CA VAL A 34 -9.01 -31.13 15.49
C VAL A 34 -8.25 -30.86 14.18
N ALA A 35 -8.82 -31.25 13.03
CA ALA A 35 -8.20 -30.98 11.73
C ALA A 35 -8.21 -29.48 11.39
N VAL A 36 -9.30 -28.77 11.71
CA VAL A 36 -9.39 -27.32 11.56
C VAL A 36 -8.34 -26.63 12.44
N ASP A 37 -8.25 -27.00 13.72
CA ASP A 37 -7.31 -26.40 14.67
C ASP A 37 -5.86 -26.60 14.20
N SER A 38 -5.53 -27.79 13.68
CA SER A 38 -4.20 -28.06 13.10
C SER A 38 -3.88 -27.20 11.88
N VAL A 39 -4.87 -26.95 11.01
CA VAL A 39 -4.67 -26.07 9.84
C VAL A 39 -4.54 -24.62 10.27
N ASP A 40 -5.30 -24.19 11.27
CA ASP A 40 -5.20 -22.84 11.84
C ASP A 40 -3.84 -22.60 12.50
N ASP A 41 -3.26 -23.61 13.16
CA ASP A 41 -1.90 -23.56 13.69
C ASP A 41 -0.85 -23.35 12.58
N GLU A 42 -0.96 -24.12 11.49
CA GLU A 42 -0.07 -23.99 10.34
C GLU A 42 -0.21 -22.61 9.67
N LEU A 43 -1.45 -22.12 9.51
CA LEU A 43 -1.73 -20.78 8.99
C LEU A 43 -1.13 -19.71 9.89
N ARG A 44 -1.22 -19.83 11.22
CA ARG A 44 -0.61 -18.88 12.15
C ARG A 44 0.90 -18.86 12.02
N ALA A 45 1.55 -20.02 11.98
CA ALA A 45 3.00 -20.13 11.84
C ALA A 45 3.50 -19.52 10.51
N LEU A 46 2.85 -19.86 9.39
CA LEU A 46 3.20 -19.32 8.07
C LEU A 46 2.98 -17.81 8.00
N ASN A 47 1.91 -17.30 8.62
CA ASN A 47 1.67 -15.86 8.66
C ASN A 47 2.74 -15.11 9.45
N GLN A 48 3.22 -15.66 10.57
CA GLN A 48 4.34 -15.07 11.31
C GLN A 48 5.62 -15.03 10.47
N GLN A 49 5.94 -16.13 9.78
CA GLN A 49 7.10 -16.18 8.89
C GLN A 49 6.98 -15.16 7.75
N ARG A 50 5.79 -15.04 7.15
CA ARG A 50 5.50 -14.04 6.11
C ARG A 50 5.72 -12.62 6.63
N GLN A 51 5.21 -12.30 7.83
CA GLN A 51 5.39 -10.97 8.44
C GLN A 51 6.88 -10.64 8.65
N ALA A 52 7.67 -11.59 9.16
CA ALA A 52 9.11 -11.39 9.33
C ALA A 52 9.83 -11.13 7.99
N LEU A 53 9.48 -11.88 6.94
CA LEU A 53 10.04 -11.68 5.60
C LEU A 53 9.64 -10.34 4.99
N VAL A 54 8.38 -9.91 5.19
CA VAL A 54 7.91 -8.58 4.75
C VAL A 54 8.68 -7.47 5.46
N ALA A 55 8.90 -7.57 6.77
CA ALA A 55 9.71 -6.60 7.52
C ALA A 55 11.15 -6.53 6.98
N LYS A 56 11.78 -7.69 6.75
CA LYS A 56 13.14 -7.76 6.17
C LYS A 56 13.18 -7.14 4.77
N LYS A 57 12.19 -7.43 3.92
CA LYS A 57 12.07 -6.82 2.59
C LYS A 57 11.95 -5.29 2.71
N GLN A 58 11.16 -4.80 3.66
CA GLN A 58 10.93 -3.36 3.82
C GLN A 58 12.22 -2.61 4.16
N ILE A 59 13.08 -3.18 5.02
CA ILE A 59 14.41 -2.62 5.32
C ILE A 59 15.23 -2.41 4.04
N HIS A 60 15.26 -3.43 3.16
CA HIS A 60 16.00 -3.32 1.91
C HIS A 60 15.38 -2.32 0.92
N VAL A 61 14.04 -2.28 0.84
CA VAL A 61 13.33 -1.31 0.00
C VAL A 61 13.64 0.11 0.44
N GLU A 62 13.63 0.38 1.74
CA GLU A 62 13.97 1.69 2.28
C GLU A 62 15.44 2.05 2.01
N TYR A 63 16.37 1.12 2.24
CA TYR A 63 17.79 1.30 1.92
C TYR A 63 17.99 1.69 0.46
N ILE A 64 17.39 0.94 -0.47
CA ILE A 64 17.48 1.21 -1.92
C ILE A 64 16.86 2.57 -2.24
N SER A 65 15.69 2.89 -1.68
CA SER A 65 14.99 4.16 -1.91
C SER A 65 15.85 5.36 -1.49
N ASN A 66 16.47 5.28 -0.31
CA ASN A 66 17.34 6.34 0.20
C ASN A 66 18.58 6.54 -0.70
N HIS A 67 19.21 5.47 -1.17
CA HIS A 67 20.34 5.57 -2.10
C HIS A 67 19.93 6.09 -3.48
N ARG A 68 18.78 5.66 -4.01
CA ARG A 68 18.22 6.20 -5.25
C ARG A 68 17.97 7.70 -5.17
N LYS A 69 17.48 8.19 -4.03
CA LYS A 69 17.32 9.64 -3.79
C LYS A 69 18.65 10.39 -3.83
N LEU A 70 19.75 9.81 -3.32
CA LEU A 70 21.08 10.42 -3.35
C LEU A 70 21.64 10.54 -4.76
N ILE A 71 21.43 9.53 -5.60
CA ILE A 71 21.90 9.54 -6.99
C ILE A 71 20.89 10.12 -7.98
N SER A 72 19.78 10.69 -7.50
CA SER A 72 18.76 11.28 -8.34
C SER A 72 19.37 12.37 -9.24
N PRO A 73 19.15 12.33 -10.57
CA PRO A 73 19.73 13.28 -11.51
C PRO A 73 19.50 14.74 -11.11
N VAL A 74 18.33 15.02 -10.51
CA VAL A 74 17.95 16.36 -10.06
C VAL A 74 18.96 16.98 -9.08
N ARG A 75 19.63 16.17 -8.24
CA ARG A 75 20.65 16.66 -7.29
C ARG A 75 21.96 17.06 -7.97
N ARG A 76 22.16 16.64 -9.22
CA ARG A 76 23.36 16.94 -10.02
C ARG A 76 23.11 18.02 -11.07
N LEU A 77 21.87 18.44 -11.28
CA LEU A 77 21.56 19.51 -12.21
C LEU A 77 22.14 20.83 -11.71
N HIS A 78 22.76 21.58 -12.61
CA HIS A 78 23.17 22.95 -12.33
C HIS A 78 21.93 23.79 -11.98
N PRO A 79 22.01 24.70 -11.00
CA PRO A 79 20.89 25.58 -10.63
C PRO A 79 20.24 26.27 -11.83
N ASP A 80 21.01 26.70 -12.82
CA ASP A 80 20.47 27.38 -14.01
C ASP A 80 19.61 26.47 -14.88
N ILE A 81 19.97 25.19 -15.02
CA ILE A 81 19.18 24.21 -15.77
C ILE A 81 17.88 23.95 -15.01
N LEU A 82 17.97 23.82 -13.69
CA LEU A 82 16.83 23.59 -12.83
C LEU A 82 15.86 24.78 -12.85
N LEU A 83 16.39 26.01 -12.81
CA LEU A 83 15.61 27.24 -12.95
C LEU A 83 14.95 27.33 -14.33
N SER A 84 15.66 26.96 -15.40
CA SER A 84 15.09 26.93 -16.75
C SER A 84 13.88 26.00 -16.82
N ILE A 85 13.95 24.84 -16.16
CA ILE A 85 12.82 23.91 -16.03
C ILE A 85 11.68 24.56 -15.22
N PHE A 86 11.98 25.27 -14.13
CA PHE A 86 10.95 25.94 -13.32
C PHE A 86 10.18 27.00 -14.12
N LEU A 87 10.90 27.83 -14.86
CA LEU A 87 10.31 28.88 -15.70
C LEU A 87 9.48 28.29 -16.84
N LEU A 88 9.95 27.19 -17.43
CA LEU A 88 9.16 26.46 -18.43
C LEU A 88 7.88 25.88 -17.81
N LEU A 89 7.97 25.31 -16.61
CA LEU A 89 6.80 24.74 -15.94
C LEU A 89 5.77 25.82 -15.64
N VAL A 90 6.17 26.93 -15.03
CA VAL A 90 5.26 28.05 -14.68
C VAL A 90 4.62 28.68 -15.91
N SER A 91 5.33 28.75 -17.04
CA SER A 91 4.80 29.37 -18.27
C SER A 91 3.89 28.46 -19.12
N THR A 92 4.00 27.14 -18.97
CA THR A 92 3.28 26.17 -19.82
C THR A 92 2.13 25.46 -19.13
N THR A 93 2.09 25.47 -17.79
CA THR A 93 0.97 24.88 -17.04
C THR A 93 -0.28 25.75 -17.17
N PRO A 94 -1.38 25.22 -17.71
CA PRO A 94 -2.62 25.97 -17.75
C PRO A 94 -3.18 26.16 -16.33
N PRO A 95 -3.96 27.23 -16.08
CA PRO A 95 -4.69 27.39 -14.83
C PRO A 95 -5.68 26.24 -14.64
N SER A 96 -5.28 25.20 -13.91
CA SER A 96 -6.16 24.11 -13.49
C SER A 96 -6.61 24.36 -12.06
N GLY A 97 -7.90 24.67 -11.87
CA GLY A 97 -8.52 24.92 -10.56
C GLY A 97 -8.56 23.73 -9.60
N GLN A 98 -7.83 22.65 -9.89
CA GLN A 98 -7.75 21.42 -9.08
C GLN A 98 -6.35 21.18 -8.48
N THR A 99 -5.34 21.99 -8.82
CA THR A 99 -3.96 21.80 -8.37
C THR A 99 -3.34 23.07 -7.84
N LEU A 100 -2.39 22.93 -6.90
CA LEU A 100 -1.55 24.04 -6.43
C LEU A 100 -0.84 24.71 -7.62
N PRO A 101 -0.67 26.04 -7.62
CA PRO A 101 0.12 26.73 -8.63
C PRO A 101 1.51 26.10 -8.79
N PRO A 102 2.07 26.03 -9.99
CA PRO A 102 3.34 25.36 -10.25
C PRO A 102 4.48 25.94 -9.43
N ALA A 103 4.52 27.28 -9.28
CA ALA A 103 5.48 27.97 -8.44
C ALA A 103 5.45 27.47 -6.99
N VAL A 104 4.24 27.30 -6.44
CA VAL A 104 4.03 26.75 -5.10
C VAL A 104 4.50 25.31 -5.07
N SER A 105 4.06 24.46 -6.01
CA SER A 105 4.45 23.05 -6.08
C SER A 105 5.98 22.86 -6.11
N ILE A 106 6.68 23.63 -6.95
CA ILE A 106 8.15 23.63 -7.04
C ILE A 106 8.79 23.96 -5.68
N SER A 107 8.31 25.02 -5.02
CA SER A 107 8.86 25.49 -3.74
C SER A 107 8.66 24.52 -2.56
N HIS A 108 7.83 23.48 -2.73
CA HIS A 108 7.53 22.48 -1.70
C HIS A 108 8.24 21.12 -1.91
N ILE A 109 9.02 20.94 -2.99
CA ILE A 109 9.69 19.67 -3.29
C ILE A 109 10.87 19.38 -2.36
N CYS A 110 11.82 20.31 -2.23
CA CYS A 110 12.94 20.19 -1.29
C CYS A 110 13.56 21.57 -1.00
N ARG A 111 14.49 21.62 -0.03
CA ARG A 111 15.17 22.87 0.36
C ARG A 111 15.87 23.55 -0.81
N GLN A 112 16.63 22.82 -1.63
CA GLN A 112 17.34 23.38 -2.79
C GLN A 112 16.37 24.03 -3.80
N TRP A 113 15.25 23.35 -4.09
CA TRP A 113 14.23 23.85 -5.00
C TRP A 113 13.54 25.09 -4.45
N ARG A 114 13.23 25.09 -3.14
CA ARG A 114 12.68 26.24 -2.45
C ARG A 114 13.63 27.45 -2.51
N ASP A 115 14.88 27.25 -2.14
CA ASP A 115 15.88 28.33 -2.13
C ASP A 115 16.02 28.91 -3.54
N LEU A 116 16.12 28.06 -4.56
CA LEU A 116 16.20 28.49 -5.96
C LEU A 116 14.92 29.21 -6.43
N ALA A 117 13.73 28.71 -6.08
CA ALA A 117 12.48 29.36 -6.45
C ALA A 117 12.30 30.73 -5.76
N LEU A 118 12.69 30.85 -4.49
CA LEU A 118 12.59 32.10 -3.74
C LEU A 118 13.61 33.15 -4.20
N LEU A 119 14.81 32.72 -4.61
CA LEU A 119 15.84 33.61 -5.17
C LEU A 119 15.52 34.13 -6.58
N ASN A 120 14.51 33.55 -7.25
CA ASN A 120 14.19 33.88 -8.64
C ASN A 120 12.73 34.36 -8.77
N PRO A 121 12.47 35.69 -8.68
CA PRO A 121 11.12 36.25 -8.71
C PRO A 121 10.29 35.89 -9.95
N LEU A 122 10.94 35.60 -11.08
CA LEU A 122 10.27 35.19 -12.33
C LEU A 122 9.46 33.90 -12.17
N VAL A 123 9.83 33.02 -11.24
CA VAL A 123 9.06 31.81 -10.91
C VAL A 123 7.68 32.16 -10.35
N TRP A 124 7.53 33.33 -9.74
CA TRP A 124 6.30 33.80 -9.08
C TRP A 124 5.57 34.90 -9.85
N ALA A 125 5.98 35.17 -11.09
CA ALA A 125 5.41 36.26 -11.88
C ALA A 125 3.89 36.12 -12.12
N HIS A 126 3.38 34.88 -12.14
CA HIS A 126 1.97 34.57 -12.31
C HIS A 126 1.55 33.49 -11.31
N ILE A 127 0.53 33.78 -10.50
CA ILE A 127 -0.04 32.84 -9.54
C ILE A 127 -1.55 32.89 -9.70
N ASP A 128 -2.12 31.84 -10.28
CA ASP A 128 -3.56 31.69 -10.42
C ASP A 128 -4.15 31.15 -9.12
N ILE A 129 -5.01 31.95 -8.48
CA ILE A 129 -5.70 31.57 -7.25
C ILE A 129 -7.16 31.33 -7.59
N THR A 130 -7.63 30.09 -7.46
CA THR A 130 -9.05 29.78 -7.52
C THR A 130 -9.65 30.01 -6.13
N ILE A 131 -10.54 30.98 -6.01
CA ILE A 131 -11.29 31.29 -4.79
C ILE A 131 -12.65 30.58 -4.90
N PRO A 132 -13.13 29.91 -3.82
CA PRO A 132 -14.42 29.24 -3.81
C PRO A 132 -15.62 30.19 -3.97
#